data_AF-A0A143G2J0-F1
#
_entry.id   AF-A0A143G2J0-F1
#
_cell.length_a   1.000
_cell.length_b   1.000
_cell.length_c   1.000
_cell.angle_alpha   90.00
_cell.angle_beta   90.00
_cell.angle_gamma   90.00
#
_symmetry.space_group_name_H-M   'P 1'
#
loop_
_entity.id
_entity.type
_entity.pdbx_description
1 polymer ?
#
loop_
_entity_poly.entity_id
_entity_poly.type
_entity_poly.pdbx_seq_one_letter_code
_entity_poly.pdbx_strand_id
1 'polypeptide(L)'
;MKLDTGKQILKIKNSSYFGIQGYQFYKTEHMKQNDLSVNFNVFNANLIKIAFQSYKTEEGESGIYYFIFKGSPADVLYRMKKSMGDTWNIENLLEETAQGHSKLTCIYAG
;
A
#
# COMPACT_ATOMS: atom_id res chain seq x y z
N MET A 1 -5.35 16.35 7.81
CA MET A 1 -4.14 15.63 7.37
C MET A 1 -3.26 16.62 6.65
N LYS A 2 -1.97 16.74 7.00
CA LYS A 2 -1.05 17.71 6.38
C LYS A 2 0.27 17.01 6.11
N LEU A 3 0.72 17.05 4.85
CA LEU A 3 2.02 16.55 4.43
C LEU A 3 3.03 17.69 4.48
N ASP A 4 4.15 17.47 5.16
CA ASP A 4 5.33 18.34 5.09
C ASP A 4 6.32 17.74 4.11
N THR A 5 6.32 18.25 2.88
CA THR A 5 7.16 17.75 1.78
C THR A 5 8.65 18.00 2.01
N GLY A 6 9.01 19.02 2.81
CA GLY A 6 10.41 19.32 3.14
C GLY A 6 11.03 18.31 4.11
N LYS A 7 10.19 17.58 4.85
CA LYS A 7 10.63 16.60 5.87
C LYS A 7 10.19 15.17 5.60
N GLN A 8 9.35 14.94 4.58
CA GLN A 8 8.72 13.64 4.30
C GLN A 8 7.95 13.10 5.53
N ILE A 9 7.28 14.01 6.24
CA ILE A 9 6.50 13.68 7.45
C ILE A 9 5.02 13.87 7.13
N LEU A 10 4.25 12.81 7.34
CA LEU A 10 2.80 12.87 7.38
C LEU A 10 2.32 12.98 8.82
N LYS A 11 1.47 13.97 9.09
CA LYS A 11 0.77 14.09 10.38
C LYS A 11 -0.67 13.61 10.27
N ILE A 12 -1.00 12.58 11.05
CA ILE A 12 -2.36 12.07 11.24
C ILE A 12 -2.72 12.23 12.71
N LYS A 13 -3.69 13.11 13.03
CA LYS A 13 -4.04 13.48 14.41
C LYS A 13 -2.77 13.84 15.20
N ASN A 14 -2.46 13.09 16.26
CA ASN A 14 -1.30 13.31 17.13
C ASN A 14 -0.07 12.46 16.75
N SER A 15 -0.15 11.68 15.67
CA SER A 15 0.93 10.80 15.21
C SER A 15 1.66 11.41 14.01
N SER A 16 2.98 11.25 13.99
CA SER A 16 3.85 11.63 12.88
C SER A 16 4.45 10.39 12.24
N TYR A 17 4.35 10.28 10.92
CA TYR A 17 4.86 9.17 10.12
C TYR A 17 5.96 9.70 9.21
N PHE A 18 7.14 9.09 9.25
CA PHE A 18 8.31 9.49 8.48
C PHE A 18 8.44 8.65 7.20
N GLY A 19 9.08 9.21 6.17
CA GLY A 19 9.34 8.50 4.91
C GLY A 19 8.16 8.52 3.93
N ILE A 20 7.13 9.34 4.20
CA ILE A 20 6.03 9.58 3.26
C ILE A 20 6.40 10.77 2.39
N GLN A 21 6.56 10.49 1.10
CA GLN A 21 7.04 11.43 0.09
C GLN A 21 5.90 12.19 -0.58
N GLY A 22 4.70 11.61 -0.57
CA GLY A 22 3.52 12.15 -1.24
C GLY A 22 2.25 11.63 -0.58
N TYR A 23 1.19 12.42 -0.68
CA TYR A 23 -0.14 12.06 -0.24
C TYR A 23 -1.15 12.55 -1.25
N GLN A 24 -2.08 11.67 -1.62
CA GLN A 24 -3.22 12.02 -2.44
C GLN A 24 -4.50 11.43 -1.84
N PHE A 25 -5.55 12.24 -1.81
CA PHE A 25 -6.88 11.81 -1.39
C PHE A 25 -7.82 11.81 -2.58
N TYR A 26 -8.63 10.76 -2.69
CA TYR A 26 -9.70 10.65 -3.66
C TYR A 26 -11.01 10.35 -2.92
N LYS A 27 -12.08 11.02 -3.34
CA LYS A 27 -13.43 10.76 -2.82
C LYS A 27 -14.43 10.80 -3.97
N THR A 28 -15.20 9.73 -4.08
CA THR A 28 -16.40 9.64 -4.90
C THR A 28 -17.60 9.38 -3.99
N GLU A 29 -18.78 9.20 -4.59
CA GLU A 29 -20.00 8.82 -3.85
C GLU A 29 -19.85 7.49 -3.11
N HIS A 30 -19.22 6.50 -3.75
CA HIS A 30 -19.14 5.13 -3.24
C HIS A 30 -17.79 4.78 -2.60
N MET A 31 -16.80 5.67 -2.67
CA MET A 31 -15.42 5.34 -2.31
C MET A 31 -14.67 6.53 -1.72
N LYS A 32 -13.84 6.26 -0.71
CA LYS A 32 -12.75 7.15 -0.28
C LYS A 32 -11.43 6.39 -0.39
N GLN A 33 -10.39 7.03 -0.89
CA GLN A 33 -9.06 6.44 -1.01
C GLN A 33 -7.98 7.41 -0.54
N ASN A 34 -7.06 6.90 0.26
CA ASN A 34 -5.85 7.59 0.66
C ASN A 34 -4.65 6.87 0.05
N ASP A 35 -3.86 7.60 -0.73
CA ASP A 35 -2.64 7.12 -1.34
C ASP A 35 -1.44 7.79 -0.70
N LEU A 36 -0.49 6.98 -0.25
CA LEU A 36 0.78 7.41 0.33
C LEU A 36 1.92 6.95 -0.58
N SER A 37 2.66 7.90 -1.15
CA SER A 37 3.92 7.59 -1.81
C SER A 37 4.99 7.41 -0.74
N VAL A 38 5.67 6.27 -0.80
CA VAL A 38 6.75 5.90 0.11
C VAL A 38 7.93 5.41 -0.72
N ASN A 39 9.10 5.19 -0.10
CA ASN A 39 10.23 4.56 -0.79
C ASN A 39 11.14 3.93 0.27
N PHE A 40 10.89 2.66 0.60
CA PHE A 40 11.72 1.92 1.53
C PHE A 40 11.73 0.43 1.22
N ASN A 41 12.80 -0.24 1.65
CA ASN A 41 12.94 -1.67 1.47
C ASN A 41 12.25 -2.43 2.62
N VAL A 42 11.40 -3.39 2.27
CA VAL A 42 10.75 -4.32 3.20
C VAL A 42 10.70 -5.71 2.54
N PHE A 43 11.06 -6.74 3.30
CA PHE A 43 11.16 -8.12 2.77
C PHE A 43 12.02 -8.24 1.50
N ASN A 44 13.14 -7.51 1.44
CA ASN A 44 14.02 -7.40 0.25
C ASN A 44 13.36 -6.82 -1.02
N ALA A 45 12.13 -6.31 -0.93
CA ALA A 45 11.39 -5.64 -1.99
C ALA A 45 11.27 -4.14 -1.70
N ASN A 46 11.31 -3.29 -2.73
CA ASN A 46 11.16 -1.85 -2.54
C ASN A 46 9.67 -1.47 -2.60
N LEU A 47 9.10 -1.05 -1.48
CA LEU A 47 7.73 -0.54 -1.38
C LEU A 47 7.70 0.93 -1.78
N ILE A 48 6.86 1.26 -2.76
CA ILE A 48 6.77 2.61 -3.34
C ILE A 48 5.42 3.30 -3.12
N LYS A 49 4.39 2.55 -2.71
CA LYS A 49 3.07 3.11 -2.39
C LYS A 49 2.32 2.24 -1.40
N ILE A 50 1.61 2.89 -0.48
CA ILE A 50 0.59 2.28 0.37
C ILE A 50 -0.72 3.00 0.07
N ALA A 51 -1.80 2.27 -0.18
CA ALA A 51 -3.12 2.83 -0.34
C ALA A 51 -4.13 2.14 0.57
N PHE A 52 -5.08 2.92 1.07
CA PHE A 52 -6.26 2.41 1.75
C PHE A 52 -7.49 2.94 1.05
N GLN A 53 -8.36 2.04 0.62
CA GLN A 53 -9.61 2.33 -0.05
C GLN A 53 -10.76 1.80 0.82
N SER A 54 -11.68 2.68 1.20
CA SER A 54 -12.92 2.32 1.89
C SER A 54 -14.09 2.48 0.92
N TYR A 55 -14.98 1.50 0.89
CA TYR A 55 -16.20 1.49 0.09
C TYR A 55 -17.40 1.50 1.01
N LYS A 56 -18.45 2.20 0.60
CA LYS A 56 -19.73 2.15 1.28
C LYS A 56 -20.67 1.28 0.46
N THR A 57 -21.11 0.16 1.01
CA THR A 57 -22.14 -0.70 0.41
C THR A 57 -23.46 -0.49 1.16
N GLU A 58 -24.55 -1.07 0.64
CA GLU A 58 -25.84 -1.09 1.34
C GLU A 58 -25.76 -1.91 2.65
N GLU A 59 -24.81 -2.85 2.73
CA GLU A 59 -24.64 -3.78 3.84
C GLU A 59 -23.62 -3.31 4.90
N GLY A 60 -22.80 -2.28 4.62
CA GLY A 60 -21.81 -1.78 5.58
C GLY A 60 -20.66 -0.95 4.98
N GLU A 61 -19.61 -0.75 5.78
CA GLU A 61 -18.33 -0.15 5.34
C GLU A 61 -17.27 -1.25 5.20
N SER A 62 -16.73 -1.44 3.99
CA SER A 62 -15.64 -2.39 3.72
C SER A 62 -14.36 -1.66 3.33
N GLY A 63 -13.21 -2.27 3.58
CA GLY A 63 -11.90 -1.67 3.31
C GLY A 63 -10.92 -2.59 2.60
N ILE A 64 -10.06 -2.03 1.77
CA ILE A 64 -8.96 -2.76 1.13
C ILE A 64 -7.66 -1.95 1.28
N TYR A 65 -6.59 -2.64 1.64
CA TYR A 65 -5.23 -2.11 1.59
C TYR A 65 -4.52 -2.58 0.32
N TYR A 66 -3.80 -1.67 -0.33
CA TYR A 66 -2.90 -1.98 -1.44
C TYR A 66 -1.47 -1.58 -1.09
N PHE A 67 -0.53 -2.47 -1.42
CA PHE A 67 0.91 -2.20 -1.35
C PHE A 67 1.49 -2.34 -2.75
N ILE A 68 2.16 -1.29 -3.25
CA ILE A 68 2.82 -1.34 -4.55
C ILE A 68 4.33 -1.45 -4.34
N PHE A 69 4.90 -2.52 -4.86
CA PHE A 69 6.33 -2.79 -4.86
C PHE A 69 6.92 -2.54 -6.25
N LYS A 70 8.10 -1.92 -6.30
CA LYS A 70 8.82 -1.70 -7.55
C LYS A 70 9.34 -3.03 -8.11
N GLY A 71 8.97 -3.33 -9.36
CA GLY A 71 9.41 -4.51 -10.10
C GLY A 71 8.26 -5.44 -10.48
N SER A 72 8.56 -6.43 -11.32
CA SER A 72 7.59 -7.42 -11.79
C SER A 72 7.11 -8.33 -10.64
N PRO A 73 5.89 -8.90 -10.72
CA PRO A 73 5.39 -9.82 -9.71
C PRO A 73 6.34 -10.99 -9.41
N ALA A 74 6.97 -11.56 -10.44
CA ALA A 74 7.90 -12.66 -10.28
C ALA A 74 9.15 -12.26 -9.48
N ASP A 75 9.75 -11.10 -9.79
CA ASP A 75 10.95 -10.62 -9.10
C ASP A 75 10.66 -10.24 -7.64
N VAL A 76 9.53 -9.57 -7.41
CA VAL A 76 9.12 -9.16 -6.06
C VAL A 76 8.80 -10.40 -5.22
N LEU A 77 8.04 -11.35 -5.77
CA LEU A 77 7.73 -12.61 -5.09
C LEU A 77 8.99 -13.38 -4.73
N TYR A 78 9.96 -13.48 -5.65
CA TYR A 78 11.24 -14.12 -5.38
C TYR A 78 11.98 -13.45 -4.21
N ARG A 79 12.06 -12.12 -4.19
CA ARG A 79 12.73 -11.36 -3.12
C ARG A 79 12.05 -11.56 -1.77
N MET A 80 10.72 -11.50 -1.73
CA MET A 80 9.94 -11.70 -0.51
C MET A 80 10.08 -13.12 0.03
N LYS A 81 9.94 -14.14 -0.83
CA LYS A 81 10.15 -15.55 -0.44
C LYS A 81 11.55 -15.78 0.11
N LYS A 82 12.58 -15.20 -0.54
CA LYS A 82 13.95 -15.28 -0.06
C LYS A 82 14.14 -14.62 1.31
N SER A 83 13.41 -13.54 1.60
CA SER A 83 13.49 -12.83 2.87
C SER A 83 12.74 -13.52 4.01
N MET A 84 11.59 -14.13 3.71
CA MET A 84 10.70 -14.72 4.72
C MET A 84 10.97 -16.22 4.93
N GLY A 85 11.59 -16.89 3.95
CA GLY A 85 11.89 -18.32 4.03
C GLY A 85 10.62 -19.12 4.32
N ASP A 86 10.69 -19.96 5.34
CA ASP A 86 9.60 -20.86 5.76
C ASP A 86 8.38 -20.13 6.34
N THR A 87 8.49 -18.83 6.65
CA THR A 87 7.35 -18.04 7.15
C THR A 87 6.49 -17.47 6.03
N TRP A 88 6.82 -17.73 4.75
CA TRP A 88 5.97 -17.32 3.63
C TRP A 88 4.72 -18.20 3.56
N ASN A 89 3.59 -17.67 4.01
CA ASN A 89 2.28 -18.33 3.99
C ASN A 89 1.21 -17.53 3.23
N ILE A 90 1.63 -16.51 2.48
CA ILE A 90 0.71 -15.64 1.74
C ILE A 90 0.35 -16.33 0.42
N GLU A 91 -0.93 -16.66 0.28
CA GLU A 91 -1.53 -17.17 -0.97
C GLU A 91 -1.88 -16.04 -1.95
N ASN A 92 -1.94 -14.79 -1.49
CA ASN A 92 -2.33 -13.65 -2.32
C ASN A 92 -1.34 -13.45 -3.47
N LEU A 93 -1.88 -13.46 -4.68
CA LEU A 93 -1.15 -13.18 -5.91
C LEU A 93 -0.75 -11.71 -5.94
N LEU A 94 0.54 -11.47 -6.21
CA LEU A 94 0.99 -10.15 -6.61
C LEU A 94 0.47 -9.88 -8.02
N GLU A 95 -0.38 -8.87 -8.16
CA GLU A 95 -0.92 -8.44 -9.45
C GLU A 95 0.01 -7.43 -10.11
N GLU A 96 0.15 -7.50 -11.44
CA GLU A 96 0.90 -6.48 -12.16
C GLU A 96 0.06 -5.21 -12.36
N THR A 97 0.64 -4.06 -12.02
CA THR A 97 0.08 -2.74 -12.32
C THR A 97 0.37 -2.33 -13.76
N ALA A 98 -0.36 -1.35 -14.29
CA ALA A 98 -0.11 -0.79 -15.62
C ALA A 98 1.32 -0.22 -15.81
N GLN A 99 2.00 0.15 -14.71
CA GLN A 99 3.37 0.65 -14.73
C GLN A 99 4.44 -0.44 -14.59
N GLY A 100 4.07 -1.73 -14.63
CA GLY A 100 5.01 -2.85 -14.46
C GLY A 100 5.50 -3.04 -13.02
N HIS A 101 4.73 -2.56 -12.04
CA HIS A 101 4.97 -2.77 -10.61
C HIS A 101 4.07 -3.88 -10.05
N SER A 102 4.40 -4.39 -8.86
CA SER A 102 3.66 -5.46 -8.20
C SER A 102 2.70 -4.89 -7.15
N LYS A 103 1.43 -5.26 -7.21
CA LYS A 103 0.39 -4.87 -6.26
C LYS A 103 0.03 -6.07 -5.37
N LEU A 104 0.18 -5.91 -4.06
CA LEU A 104 -0.38 -6.81 -3.07
C LEU A 104 -1.68 -6.21 -2.54
N THR A 105 -2.77 -6.95 -2.65
CA THR A 105 -4.09 -6.57 -2.14
C THR A 105 -4.37 -7.33 -0.84
N CYS A 106 -4.75 -6.62 0.21
CA CYS A 106 -5.21 -7.20 1.47
C CYS A 106 -6.63 -6.71 1.74
N ILE A 107 -7.59 -7.63 1.65
CA ILE A 107 -9.01 -7.33 1.89
C ILE A 107 -9.25 -7.33 3.41
N TYR A 108 -9.86 -6.26 3.90
CA TYR A 108 -10.38 -6.17 5.26
C TYR A 108 -11.91 -6.15 5.17
N ALA A 109 -12.52 -7.31 5.46
CA ALA A 109 -13.96 -7.39 5.64
C ALA A 109 -14.31 -6.79 7.01
N GLY A 110 -15.11 -5.71 6.99
CA GLY A 110 -15.67 -5.06 8.18
C GLY A 110 -17.07 -5.56 8.46
#